data_AF-A0AA93DPE8-F1
#
_entry.id   AF-A0AA93DPE8-F1
#
_cell.length_a   1.000
_cell.length_b   1.000
_cell.length_c   1.000
_cell.angle_alpha   90.00
_cell.angle_beta   90.00
_cell.angle_gamma   90.00
#
_symmetry.space_group_name_H-M   'P 1'
#
loop_
_entity.id
_entity.type
_entity.pdbx_description
1 polymer ?
#
loop_
_entity_poly.entity_id
_entity_poly.type
_entity_poly.pdbx_seq_one_letter_code
_entity_poly.pdbx_strand_id
1 'polypeptide(L)' 'MHTIDYHGTTICVLDEHDMLTDCPIGAYAVIEDSGFYVAVHIGETDAPAIHTDPVETLESALDIIAEQLSFFA' A
#
# COMPACT_ATOMS: atom_id res chain seq x y z
N MET A 1 11.69 -3.46 4.47
CA MET A 1 10.24 -3.70 4.33
C MET A 1 9.67 -4.14 5.66
N HIS A 2 8.49 -3.63 6.02
CA HIS A 2 7.72 -4.09 7.18
C HIS A 2 6.26 -4.36 6.80
N THR A 3 5.72 -5.50 7.19
CA THR A 3 4.32 -5.85 6.91
C THR A 3 3.42 -5.55 8.11
N ILE A 4 2.32 -4.86 7.86
CA ILE A 4 1.27 -4.53 8.81
C ILE A 4 0.02 -5.31 8.42
N ASP A 5 -0.68 -5.89 9.39
CA ASP A 5 -2.01 -6.43 9.16
C ASP A 5 -3.04 -5.36 9.54
N TYR A 6 -3.82 -4.92 8.57
CA TYR A 6 -4.83 -3.88 8.76
C TYR A 6 -6.17 -4.38 8.21
N HIS A 7 -7.18 -4.50 9.08
CA HIS A 7 -8.52 -4.97 8.71
C HIS A 7 -8.54 -6.33 7.98
N GLY A 8 -7.60 -7.24 8.31
CA GLY A 8 -7.48 -8.54 7.66
C GLY A 8 -6.84 -8.49 6.27
N THR A 9 -6.26 -7.34 5.89
CA THR A 9 -5.46 -7.16 4.69
C THR A 9 -4.00 -6.95 5.08
N THR A 10 -3.10 -7.67 4.39
CA THR A 10 -1.67 -7.48 4.55
C THR A 10 -1.20 -6.25 3.78
N ILE A 11 -0.50 -5.35 4.46
CA ILE A 11 0.02 -4.12 3.91
C ILE A 11 1.54 -4.11 4.10
N CYS A 12 2.28 -4.10 3.02
CA CYS A 12 3.72 -3.92 3.01
C CYS A 12 4.09 -2.45 3.04
N VAL A 13 4.81 -2.00 4.05
CA VAL A 13 5.49 -0.71 4.02
C VAL A 13 6.88 -0.94 3.43
N LEU A 14 7.14 -0.30 2.29
CA LEU A 14 8.38 -0.31 1.54
C LEU A 14 9.12 1.00 1.81
N ASP A 15 10.39 0.90 2.20
CA ASP A 15 11.31 2.03 2.25
C ASP A 15 11.90 2.30 0.85
N GLU A 16 12.66 3.39 0.71
CA GLU A 16 13.31 3.83 -0.54
C GLU A 16 14.15 2.75 -1.27
N HIS A 17 14.53 1.69 -0.57
CA HIS A 17 15.34 0.59 -1.08
C HIS A 17 14.59 -0.73 -1.25
N ASP A 18 13.34 -0.84 -0.82
CA ASP A 18 12.57 -2.08 -0.90
C ASP A 18 11.84 -2.22 -2.24
N MET A 19 11.67 -3.46 -2.69
CA MET A 19 11.00 -3.77 -3.94
C MET A 19 9.56 -4.25 -3.71
N LEU A 20 8.65 -3.81 -4.59
CA LEU A 20 7.25 -4.25 -4.63
C LEU A 20 7.08 -5.77 -4.81
N THR A 21 8.10 -6.44 -5.35
CA THR A 21 8.11 -7.87 -5.63
C THR A 21 8.21 -8.75 -4.39
N ASP A 22 8.65 -8.20 -3.25
CA ASP A 22 8.74 -8.94 -1.99
C ASP A 22 7.38 -9.06 -1.27
N CYS A 23 6.35 -8.38 -1.79
CA CYS A 23 5.02 -8.40 -1.21
C CYS A 23 4.15 -9.53 -1.76
N PRO A 24 3.32 -10.15 -0.89
CA PRO A 24 2.39 -11.16 -1.34
C PRO A 24 1.39 -10.58 -2.33
N ILE A 25 1.02 -11.38 -3.33
CA ILE A 25 0.01 -11.03 -4.31
C ILE A 25 -1.34 -10.85 -3.61
N GLY A 26 -2.06 -9.78 -3.95
CA GLY A 26 -3.30 -9.35 -3.30
C GLY A 26 -3.08 -8.54 -2.02
N ALA A 27 -1.82 -8.29 -1.63
CA ALA A 27 -1.48 -7.32 -0.60
C ALA A 27 -1.42 -5.90 -1.16
N TYR A 28 -1.38 -4.93 -0.26
CA TYR A 28 -1.15 -3.54 -0.60
C TYR A 28 0.27 -3.18 -0.23
N ALA A 29 0.93 -2.33 -0.99
CA ALA A 29 2.21 -1.77 -0.63
C ALA A 29 2.11 -0.26 -0.46
N VAL A 30 2.80 0.26 0.54
CA VAL A 30 2.92 1.68 0.85
C VAL A 30 4.37 2.05 0.66
N ILE A 31 4.63 2.98 -0.26
CA ILE A 31 5.97 3.49 -0.54
C ILE A 31 6.08 4.88 0.06
N GLU A 32 7.08 5.12 0.89
CA GLU A 32 7.43 6.48 1.29
C GLU A 32 8.37 7.09 0.24
N ASP A 33 7.94 8.17 -0.42
CA ASP A 33 8.78 8.99 -1.29
C ASP A 33 8.75 10.45 -0.82
N SER A 34 9.91 10.97 -0.42
CA SER A 34 10.10 12.40 -0.13
C SER A 34 9.12 12.98 0.93
N GLY A 35 8.71 12.17 1.91
CA GLY A 35 7.76 12.57 2.97
C GLY A 35 6.28 12.38 2.60
N PHE A 36 6.00 11.70 1.49
CA PHE A 36 4.67 11.32 1.07
C PHE A 36 4.54 9.81 1.00
N TYR A 37 3.39 9.30 1.40
CA TYR A 37 3.08 7.87 1.30
C TYR A 37 2.20 7.61 0.09
N VAL A 38 2.57 6.61 -0.71
CA VAL A 38 1.84 6.19 -1.91
C VAL A 38 1.38 4.75 -1.72
N ALA A 39 0.08 4.52 -1.80
CA ALA A 39 -0.52 3.19 -1.69
C ALA A 39 -0.71 2.55 -3.08
N VAL A 40 -0.20 1.34 -3.25
CA VAL A 40 -0.27 0.56 -4.50
C VAL A 40 -0.82 -0.83 -4.23
N HIS A 41 -1.59 -1.37 -5.17
CA HIS A 41 -2.11 -2.74 -5.05
C HIS A 41 -1.12 -3.69 -5.71
N ILE A 42 -0.77 -4.78 -5.04
CA ILE A 42 0.07 -5.81 -5.65
C ILE A 42 -0.83 -6.81 -6.36
N GLY A 43 -1.01 -6.65 -7.67
CA GLY A 43 -1.70 -7.62 -8.52
C GLY A 43 -0.80 -8.78 -8.97
N GLU A 44 -1.39 -9.85 -9.51
CA GLU A 44 -0.65 -11.02 -10.02
C GLU A 44 0.31 -10.69 -11.17
N THR A 45 0.02 -9.64 -11.94
CA THR A 45 0.73 -9.33 -13.19
C THR A 45 1.14 -7.85 -13.28
N ASP A 46 0.49 -6.99 -12.51
CA ASP A 46 0.71 -5.55 -12.50
C ASP A 46 0.50 -5.02 -11.07
N ALA A 47 1.23 -3.98 -10.70
CA ALA A 47 1.08 -3.31 -9.42
C ALA A 47 0.50 -1.89 -9.63
N PRO A 48 -0.80 -1.77 -9.96
CA PRO A 48 -1.38 -0.47 -10.22
C PRO A 48 -1.41 0.36 -8.94
N ALA A 49 -0.98 1.62 -9.04
CA ALA A 49 -1.13 2.57 -7.96
C ALA A 49 -2.62 2.78 -7.69
N ILE A 50 -3.01 2.56 -6.44
CA ILE A 50 -4.39 2.75 -5.99
C ILE A 50 -4.66 4.22 -5.75
N HIS A 51 -3.66 4.87 -5.17
CA HIS A 51 -3.74 6.28 -4.84
C HIS A 51 -2.42 6.95 -5.19
N THR A 52 -2.51 7.96 -6.07
CA THR A 52 -1.37 8.76 -6.52
C THR A 52 -1.30 10.10 -5.81
N ASP A 53 -2.31 10.45 -5.00
CA ASP A 53 -2.28 11.67 -4.22
C ASP A 53 -1.37 11.47 -2.99
N PRO A 54 -0.37 12.35 -2.82
CA PRO A 54 0.59 12.22 -1.73
C PRO A 54 -0.10 12.45 -0.38
N VAL A 55 -0.11 11.44 0.49
CA VAL A 55 -0.58 11.61 1.87
C VAL A 55 0.57 11.83 2.84
N GLU A 56 0.34 12.70 3.81
CA GLU A 56 1.34 13.15 4.78
C GLU A 56 1.58 12.10 5.91
N THR A 57 0.70 11.10 6.04
CA THR A 57 0.80 10.09 7.10
C THR A 57 0.48 8.69 6.61
N LEU A 58 1.14 7.70 7.23
CA LEU A 58 0.86 6.28 7.01
C LEU A 58 -0.60 5.94 7.35
N GLU A 59 -1.16 6.49 8.42
CA GLU A 59 -2.56 6.23 8.80
C GLU A 59 -3.53 6.67 7.71
N SER A 60 -3.32 7.84 7.08
CA SER A 60 -4.13 8.25 5.93
C SER A 60 -3.99 7.29 4.74
N ALA A 61 -2.78 6.79 4.47
CA ALA A 61 -2.58 5.79 3.41
C ALA A 61 -3.33 4.49 3.70
N LEU A 62 -3.33 4.05 4.96
CA LEU A 62 -4.07 2.87 5.42
C LEU A 62 -5.59 3.07 5.31
N ASP A 63 -6.08 4.27 5.65
CA ASP A 63 -7.51 4.61 5.55
C ASP A 63 -7.99 4.56 4.09
N ILE A 64 -7.20 5.09 3.14
CA ILE A 64 -7.51 5.00 1.69
C ILE A 64 -7.55 3.55 1.21
N ILE A 65 -6.60 2.72 1.67
CA ILE A 65 -6.59 1.28 1.38
C ILE A 65 -7.87 0.64 1.91
N ALA A 66 -8.27 0.97 3.14
CA ALA A 66 -9.49 0.46 3.77
C ALA A 66 -10.77 0.96 3.12
N GLU A 67 -10.83 2.21 2.67
CA GLU A 67 -11.94 2.75 1.87
C GLU A 67 -12.05 1.98 0.55
N GLN A 68 -10.92 1.70 -0.11
CA GLN A 68 -10.93 0.93 -1.35
C GLN A 68 -11.36 -0.52 -1.13
N LEU A 69 -10.87 -1.18 -0.07
CA LEU A 69 -11.31 -2.52 0.32
C LEU A 69 -12.82 -2.55 0.63
N SER A 70 -13.32 -1.53 1.31
CA SER A 70 -14.75 -1.37 1.63
C SER A 70 -15.61 -1.12 0.39
N PHE A 71 -15.04 -0.50 -0.66
CA PHE A 71 -15.72 -0.29 -1.92
C PHE A 71 -15.87 -1.58 -2.76
N PHE A 72 -14.99 -2.57 -2.55
CA PHE A 72 -15.02 -3.86 -3.25
C PHE A 72 -15.69 -4.99 -2.44
N ALA A 73 -16.27 -4.72 -1.27
CA ALA A 73 -17.00 -5.68 -0.42
C ALA A 73 -18.52 -5.67 -0.68
#